data_AF-A0A1G7Z1B9-F1
#
_entry.id   AF-A0A1G7Z1B9-F1
#
_cell.length_a   1.000
_cell.length_b   1.000
_cell.length_c   1.000
_cell.angle_alpha   90.00
_cell.angle_beta   90.00
_cell.angle_gamma   90.00
#
_symmetry.space_group_name_H-M   'P 1'
#
loop_
_entity.id
_entity.type
_entity.pdbx_description
1 polymer ?
#
loop_
_entity_poly.entity_id
_entity_poly.type
_entity_poly.pdbx_seq_one_letter_code
_entity_poly.pdbx_strand_id
1 'polypeptide(L)' 'MNRYTIEEIKEQNSKSAKAIGFLFAAIAVSLVWGFLQDSLPAFLLAGVFSLIMFAETREYKKSYQIELEAAKLEDDQVS' A
#
# COMPACT_ATOMS: atom_id res chain seq x y z
N MET A 1 4.16 21.84 -7.76
CA MET A 1 3.48 21.46 -9.02
C MET A 1 2.85 20.10 -8.81
N ASN A 2 1.59 20.06 -8.35
CA ASN A 2 0.84 18.81 -8.17
C ASN A 2 0.51 18.27 -9.56
N ARG A 3 1.16 17.17 -9.95
CA ARG A 3 1.12 16.62 -11.32
C ARG A 3 0.02 15.57 -11.55
N TYR A 4 -0.87 15.34 -10.60
CA TYR A 4 -1.87 14.27 -10.68
C TYR A 4 -3.27 14.83 -10.49
N THR A 5 -4.18 14.45 -11.38
CA THR A 5 -5.62 14.72 -11.22
C THR A 5 -6.21 13.81 -10.14
N ILE A 6 -7.34 14.19 -9.54
CA ILE A 6 -7.99 13.41 -8.46
C ILE A 6 -8.30 11.96 -8.92
N GLU A 7 -8.68 11.78 -10.19
CA GLU A 7 -8.89 10.45 -10.78
C GLU A 7 -7.61 9.60 -10.83
N GLU A 8 -6.46 10.19 -11.18
CA GLU A 8 -5.17 9.49 -11.21
C GLU A 8 -4.73 9.07 -9.79
N ILE A 9 -4.96 9.93 -8.79
CA ILE A 9 -4.71 9.63 -7.38
C ILE A 9 -5.57 8.45 -6.91
N LYS A 10 -6.85 8.43 -7.30
CA LYS A 10 -7.80 7.37 -6.95
C LYS A 10 -7.47 6.03 -7.62
N GLU A 11 -7.04 6.05 -8.88
CA GLU A 11 -6.58 4.84 -9.58
C GLU A 11 -5.28 4.29 -8.96
N GLN A 12 -4.34 5.18 -8.62
CA GLN A 12 -3.11 4.82 -7.93
C GLN A 12 -3.39 4.22 -6.54
N ASN A 13 -4.32 4.81 -5.77
CA ASN A 13 -4.75 4.28 -4.48
C ASN A 13 -5.36 2.88 -4.60
N SER A 14 -6.19 2.64 -5.61
CA SER A 14 -6.78 1.31 -5.87
C SER A 14 -5.70 0.26 -6.22
N LYS A 15 -4.70 0.65 -7.01
CA LYS A 15 -3.55 -0.22 -7.34
C LYS A 15 -2.69 -0.51 -6.11
N SER A 16 -2.36 0.50 -5.31
CA SER A 16 -1.60 0.31 -4.06
C SER A 16 -2.35 -0.53 -3.04
N ALA A 17 -3.67 -0.38 -2.89
CA ALA A 17 -4.47 -1.23 -2.01
C ALA A 17 -4.40 -2.72 -2.43
N LYS A 18 -4.51 -3.01 -3.74
CA LYS A 18 -4.32 -4.37 -4.27
C LYS A 18 -2.89 -4.89 -4.04
N ALA A 19 -1.88 -4.03 -4.23
CA ALA A 19 -0.48 -4.38 -4.00
C ALA A 19 -0.22 -4.73 -2.53
N ILE A 20 -0.75 -3.94 -1.58
CA ILE A 20 -0.66 -4.22 -0.14
C ILE A 20 -1.32 -5.57 0.19
N GLY A 21 -2.50 -5.86 -0.37
CA GLY A 21 -3.17 -7.15 -0.20
C GLY A 21 -2.32 -8.33 -0.70
N PHE A 22 -1.71 -8.19 -1.88
CA PHE A 22 -0.79 -9.20 -2.43
C PHE A 22 0.46 -9.39 -1.57
N LEU A 23 1.07 -8.30 -1.10
CA LEU A 23 2.24 -8.35 -0.22
C LEU A 23 1.91 -9.04 1.10
N PHE A 24 0.70 -8.85 1.62
CA PHE A 24 0.26 -9.52 2.85
C PHE A 24 0.17 -11.03 2.66
N ALA A 25 -0.44 -11.47 1.56
CA ALA A 25 -0.50 -12.88 1.21
C ALA A 25 0.91 -13.47 1.01
N ALA A 26 1.81 -12.76 0.32
CA ALA A 26 3.18 -13.19 0.10
C ALA A 26 3.95 -13.37 1.41
N ILE A 27 3.84 -12.40 2.34
CA ILE A 27 4.45 -12.50 3.67
C ILE A 27 3.91 -13.72 4.42
N ALA A 28 2.60 -13.92 4.45
CA ALA A 28 1.98 -15.05 5.14
C ALA A 28 2.47 -16.40 4.58
N VAL A 29 2.51 -16.54 3.25
CA VAL A 29 3.02 -17.75 2.58
C VAL A 29 4.50 -17.98 2.88
N SER A 30 5.34 -16.93 2.80
CA SER A 30 6.76 -17.03 3.11
C SER A 30 7.02 -17.42 4.57
N LEU A 31 6.23 -16.90 5.51
CA LEU A 31 6.33 -17.27 6.92
C LEU A 31 5.91 -18.73 7.15
N VAL A 32 4.75 -19.15 6.63
CA VAL A 32 4.28 -20.53 6.75
C VAL A 32 5.31 -21.50 6.18
N TRP A 33 5.83 -21.21 4.98
CA TRP A 33 6.87 -22.02 4.35
C TRP A 33 8.17 -22.02 5.15
N GLY A 34 8.57 -20.85 5.67
CA GLY A 34 9.74 -20.69 6.54
C GLY A 34 9.66 -21.55 7.80
N PHE A 35 8.51 -21.60 8.46
CA PHE A 35 8.31 -22.45 9.63
C PHE A 35 8.25 -23.94 9.29
N LEU A 36 7.63 -24.33 8.17
CA LEU A 36 7.51 -25.74 7.77
C LEU A 36 8.85 -26.34 7.34
N GLN A 37 9.73 -25.54 6.72
CA GLN A 37 10.99 -26.01 6.14
C GLN A 37 12.23 -25.52 6.90
N ASP A 38 12.04 -24.84 8.04
CA ASP A 38 13.09 -24.14 8.80
C ASP A 38 14.03 -23.31 7.90
N SER A 39 13.42 -22.57 6.97
CA SER A 39 14.11 -21.96 5.84
C SER A 39 14.45 -20.49 6.13
N LEU A 40 15.71 -20.23 6.50
CA LEU A 40 16.22 -18.86 6.66
C LEU A 40 15.96 -17.96 5.42
N PRO A 41 16.15 -18.43 4.17
CA PRO A 41 15.79 -17.64 2.98
C PRO A 41 14.32 -17.22 2.92
N ALA A 42 13.39 -18.08 3.37
CA ALA A 42 11.97 -17.76 3.39
C ALA A 42 11.64 -16.65 4.41
N PHE A 43 12.30 -16.67 5.58
CA PHE A 43 12.18 -15.59 6.56
C PHE A 43 12.78 -14.27 6.05
N LEU A 44 13.91 -14.32 5.33
CA LEU A 44 14.48 -13.13 4.70
C LEU A 44 13.54 -12.55 3.63
N LEU A 45 12.93 -13.39 2.80
CA LEU A 45 11.91 -12.99 1.83
C LEU A 45 10.71 -12.32 2.51
N ALA A 46 10.20 -12.90 3.61
CA ALA A 46 9.13 -12.29 4.39
C ALA A 46 9.52 -10.91 4.94
N GLY A 47 10.78 -10.75 5.37
CA GLY A 47 11.34 -9.47 5.80
C GLY A 47 11.37 -8.44 4.67
N VAL A 48 11.84 -8.82 3.48
CA VAL A 48 11.87 -7.96 2.29
C VAL A 48 10.46 -7.53 1.90
N PHE A 49 9.50 -8.47 1.81
CA PHE A 49 8.12 -8.13 1.50
C PHE A 49 7.48 -7.20 2.55
N SER A 50 7.85 -7.36 3.82
CA SER A 50 7.41 -6.46 4.88
C SER A 50 7.94 -5.04 4.72
N LEU A 51 9.20 -4.87 4.30
CA LEU A 51 9.78 -3.55 3.99
C LEU A 51 9.10 -2.89 2.80
N ILE A 52 8.81 -3.66 1.74
CA ILE A 52 8.09 -3.15 0.56
C ILE A 52 6.68 -2.73 0.96
N MET A 53 5.98 -3.56 1.74
CA MET A 53 4.66 -3.21 2.26
C MET A 53 4.68 -1.93 3.08
N PHE A 54 5.70 -1.72 3.91
CA PHE A 54 5.83 -0.49 4.69
C PHE A 54 6.00 0.75 3.79
N ALA A 55 6.80 0.64 2.73
CA ALA A 55 6.97 1.71 1.75
C ALA A 55 5.66 2.05 1.02
N GLU A 56 4.98 1.03 0.48
CA GLU A 56 3.67 1.16 -0.19
C GLU A 56 2.61 1.76 0.75
N THR A 57 2.55 1.29 2.00
CA THR A 57 1.60 1.81 3.00
C THR A 57 1.84 3.29 3.30
N ARG A 58 3.12 3.71 3.34
CA ARG A 58 3.48 5.11 3.59
C ARG A 58 3.11 6.01 2.41
N GLU A 59 3.30 5.54 1.18
CA GLU A 59 2.89 6.27 -0.02
C GLU A 59 1.37 6.34 -0.15
N TYR A 60 0.67 5.22 0.05
CA TYR A 60 -0.78 5.17 0.08
C TYR A 60 -1.37 6.14 1.10
N LYS A 61 -0.82 6.20 2.32
CA LYS A 61 -1.31 7.12 3.36
C LYS A 61 -1.16 8.60 2.96
N LYS A 62 -0.05 8.96 2.30
CA LYS A 62 0.16 10.33 1.80
C LYS A 62 -0.83 10.68 0.69
N SER A 63 -0.99 9.78 -0.27
CA SER A 63 -1.92 9.92 -1.39
C SER A 63 -3.38 10.04 -0.90
N TYR A 64 -3.77 9.22 0.06
CA TYR A 64 -5.10 9.25 0.67
C TYR A 64 -5.38 10.56 1.42
N GLN A 65 -4.40 11.15 2.11
CA GLN A 65 -4.59 12.45 2.76
C GLN A 65 -4.87 13.57 1.76
N ILE A 66 -4.20 13.54 0.60
CA ILE A 66 -4.45 14.50 -0.49
C ILE A 66 -5.86 14.32 -1.06
N GLU A 67 -6.30 13.07 -1.25
CA GLU A 67 -7.68 12.76 -1.68
C GLU A 67 -8.71 13.28 -0.66
N LEU A 68 -8.43 13.12 0.64
CA LEU A 68 -9.32 13.53 1.73
C LEU A 68 -9.39 15.06 1.90
N GLU A 69 -8.28 15.77 1.65
CA GLU A 69 -8.25 17.24 1.62
C GLU A 69 -8.98 17.78 0.39
N ALA A 70 -8.80 17.15 -0.78
CA ALA A 70 -9.52 17.52 -2.00
C ALA A 70 -11.03 17.31 -1.86
N ALA A 71 -11.46 16.19 -1.28
CA ALA A 71 -12.88 15.90 -1.05
C ALA A 71 -13.54 16.90 -0.08
N LYS A 72 -12.82 17.35 0.97
CA LYS A 72 -13.32 18.38 1.90
C LYS A 72 -13.49 19.75 1.24
N LEU A 73 -12.54 20.14 0.38
CA LEU A 73 -12.63 21.40 -0.36
C LEU A 73 -13.79 21.40 -1.36
N GLU A 74 -14.13 20.24 -1.93
CA GLU A 74 -15.28 20.10 -2.82
C GLU A 74 -16.61 20.21 -2.04
N ASP A 75 -16.70 19.62 -0.84
CA ASP A 75 -17.87 19.71 0.04
C ASP A 75 -18.11 21.13 0.58
N ASP A 76 -17.03 21.86 0.91
CA ASP A 76 -17.08 23.27 1.36
C ASP A 76 -17.45 24.25 0.22
N GLN A 77 -17.27 23.89 -1.06
CA GLN A 77 -17.70 24.71 -2.20
C GLN A 77 -19.14 24.46 -2.65
N VAL A 78 -19.77 23.40 -2.16
CA VAL A 78 -21.15 23.00 -2.50
C VAL A 78 -22.15 23.38 -1.38
N SER A 79 -21.68 23.80 -0.20
CA SER A 79 -22.48 24.40 0.89
C SER A 79 -22.59 25.92 0.79
#